data_AF-A0A2M8W426-F1
#
_entry.id   AF-A0A2M8W426-F1
#
_cell.length_a   1.000
_cell.length_b   1.000
_cell.length_c   1.000
_cell.angle_alpha   90.00
_cell.angle_beta   90.00
_cell.angle_gamma   90.00
#
_symmetry.space_group_name_H-M   'P 1'
#
loop_
_entity.id
_entity.type
_entity.pdbx_description
1 polymer ?
#
loop_
_entity_poly.entity_id
_entity_poly.type
_entity_poly.pdbx_seq_one_letter_code
_entity_poly.pdbx_strand_id
1 'polypeptide(L)'
;MTEQPTTVLVLAEDTLNPADVAHILDLHPDEQLAYEVLVPADSERNFAVELIDHLSVGELREAWRDLRREAPSEQDAERTAQDRAAASAAEIAAAGRAATTLVTDDDPLPALADRARAGDVREVVVVTYPHALEDTFHRDWASRARDELELPVLHLYSGTSELG
;
A
#
# COMPACT_ATOMS: atom_id res chain seq x y z
N MET A 1 1.80 -22.02 -25.38
CA MET A 1 0.83 -21.65 -24.33
C MET A 1 1.54 -20.66 -23.45
N THR A 2 1.32 -19.37 -23.64
CA THR A 2 1.70 -18.37 -22.64
C THR A 2 0.79 -18.60 -21.45
N GLU A 3 1.37 -18.97 -20.30
CA GLU A 3 0.65 -19.01 -19.04
C GLU A 3 0.15 -17.59 -18.78
N GLN A 4 -1.16 -17.44 -18.57
CA GLN A 4 -1.73 -16.12 -18.29
C GLN A 4 -1.29 -15.72 -16.87
N PRO A 5 -0.94 -14.46 -16.62
CA PRO A 5 -0.58 -14.00 -15.28
C PRO A 5 -1.75 -14.20 -14.32
N THR A 6 -1.49 -14.81 -13.16
CA THR A 6 -2.52 -15.19 -12.17
C THR A 6 -2.38 -14.44 -10.84
N THR A 7 -1.46 -13.48 -10.74
CA THR A 7 -1.20 -12.73 -9.51
C THR A 7 -1.77 -11.31 -9.58
N VAL A 8 -2.46 -10.89 -8.53
CA VAL A 8 -2.89 -9.51 -8.27
C VAL A 8 -2.03 -8.94 -7.15
N LEU A 9 -1.37 -7.81 -7.40
CA LEU A 9 -0.68 -7.08 -6.33
C LEU A 9 -1.66 -6.18 -5.62
N VAL A 10 -1.69 -6.25 -4.29
CA VAL A 10 -2.54 -5.41 -3.46
C VAL A 10 -1.65 -4.52 -2.61
N LEU A 11 -1.49 -3.26 -3.00
CA LEU A 11 -0.80 -2.27 -2.17
C LEU A 11 -1.81 -1.69 -1.18
N ALA A 12 -1.64 -2.01 0.10
CA ALA A 12 -2.56 -1.59 1.16
C ALA A 12 -1.87 -0.61 2.12
N GLU A 13 -2.52 0.51 2.39
CA GLU A 13 -2.07 1.50 3.37
C GLU A 13 -2.12 0.95 4.80
N ASP A 14 -3.11 0.12 5.12
CA ASP A 14 -3.27 -0.55 6.40
C ASP A 14 -3.87 -1.96 6.20
N THR A 15 -4.27 -2.60 7.29
CA THR A 15 -4.89 -3.92 7.29
C THR A 15 -6.18 -3.91 6.49
N LEU A 16 -6.28 -4.81 5.50
CA LEU A 16 -7.51 -5.03 4.76
C LEU A 16 -8.60 -5.57 5.70
N ASN A 17 -9.77 -4.94 5.66
CA ASN A 17 -10.94 -5.44 6.36
C ASN A 17 -11.76 -6.39 5.44
N PRO A 18 -12.76 -7.13 5.97
CA PRO A 18 -13.56 -8.06 5.18
C PRO A 18 -14.30 -7.44 3.98
N ALA A 19 -14.70 -6.17 4.07
CA ALA A 19 -15.35 -5.46 2.96
C ALA A 19 -14.34 -5.12 1.86
N ASP A 20 -13.11 -4.72 2.22
CA ASP A 20 -12.02 -4.47 1.27
C ASP A 20 -11.71 -5.74 0.49
N VAL A 21 -11.56 -6.87 1.19
CA VAL A 21 -11.34 -8.18 0.55
C VAL A 21 -12.48 -8.54 -0.37
N ALA A 22 -13.74 -8.37 0.05
CA ALA A 22 -14.89 -8.65 -0.81
C ALA A 22 -14.86 -7.82 -2.11
N HIS A 23 -14.56 -6.51 -2.02
CA HIS A 23 -14.44 -5.65 -3.20
C HIS A 23 -13.30 -6.05 -4.12
N ILE A 24 -12.14 -6.43 -3.58
CA ILE A 24 -11.01 -6.95 -4.36
C ILE A 24 -11.41 -8.22 -5.12
N LEU A 25 -12.09 -9.15 -4.45
CA LEU A 25 -12.50 -10.42 -5.07
C LEU A 25 -13.61 -10.24 -6.12
N ASP A 26 -14.48 -9.25 -5.95
CA ASP A 26 -15.54 -8.91 -6.90
C ASP A 26 -15.00 -8.33 -8.22
N LEU A 27 -13.71 -7.97 -8.29
CA LEU A 27 -13.05 -7.59 -9.55
C LEU A 27 -12.97 -8.78 -10.52
N HIS A 28 -12.76 -9.99 -9.99
CA HIS A 28 -12.62 -11.23 -10.76
C HIS A 28 -13.38 -12.39 -10.10
N PRO A 29 -14.74 -12.34 -10.07
CA PRO A 29 -15.55 -13.29 -9.31
C PRO A 29 -15.43 -14.74 -9.80
N ASP A 30 -15.17 -14.93 -11.09
CA ASP A 30 -15.08 -16.23 -11.76
C ASP A 30 -13.64 -16.77 -11.86
N GLU A 31 -12.65 -16.07 -11.31
CA GLU A 31 -11.23 -16.44 -11.40
C GLU A 31 -10.63 -16.84 -10.05
N GLN A 32 -9.71 -17.81 -10.09
CA GLN A 32 -8.89 -18.19 -8.94
C GLN A 32 -7.50 -17.59 -9.08
N LEU A 33 -7.36 -16.37 -8.56
CA LEU A 33 -6.12 -15.61 -8.57
C LEU A 33 -5.39 -15.76 -7.23
N ALA A 34 -4.07 -15.61 -7.29
CA ALA A 34 -3.22 -15.41 -6.14
C ALA A 34 -3.09 -13.91 -5.86
N TYR A 35 -2.98 -13.57 -4.58
CA TYR A 35 -2.82 -12.19 -4.13
C TYR A 35 -1.49 -12.04 -3.43
N GLU A 36 -0.84 -10.91 -3.64
CA GLU A 36 0.35 -10.53 -2.90
C GLU A 36 0.13 -9.15 -2.31
N VAL A 37 0.11 -9.09 -0.98
CA VAL A 37 -0.20 -7.88 -0.23
C VAL A 37 1.09 -7.16 0.10
N LEU A 38 1.25 -5.96 -0.43
CA LEU A 38 2.34 -5.05 -0.14
C LEU A 38 1.89 -4.03 0.90
N VAL A 39 2.62 -3.92 2.01
CA VAL A 39 2.36 -2.90 3.04
C VAL A 39 3.66 -2.12 3.27
N PRO A 40 3.66 -0.79 3.12
CA PRO A 40 4.82 0.03 3.46
C PRO A 40 5.16 -0.08 4.95
N ALA A 41 6.46 -0.20 5.25
CA ALA A 41 6.95 0.12 6.57
C ALA A 41 6.66 1.61 6.79
N ASP A 42 5.71 1.94 7.67
CA ASP A 42 5.35 3.33 7.96
C ASP A 42 6.38 3.89 8.94
N SER A 43 7.57 4.23 8.42
CA SER A 43 8.56 4.97 9.18
C SER A 43 8.41 6.44 8.82
N GLU A 44 8.23 7.31 9.81
CA GLU A 44 8.01 8.76 9.61
C GLU A 44 9.23 9.48 8.96
N ARG A 45 10.16 8.77 8.31
CA ARG A 45 11.36 9.31 7.68
C ARG A 45 11.07 10.20 6.48
N ASN A 46 9.94 10.01 5.80
CA ASN A 46 9.56 10.82 4.63
C ASN A 46 8.75 12.09 4.95
N PHE A 47 8.28 12.27 6.19
CA PHE A 47 7.57 13.50 6.60
C PHE A 47 8.42 14.78 6.45
N ALA A 48 9.75 14.64 6.39
CA ALA A 48 10.69 15.74 6.52
C ALA A 48 11.04 16.46 5.21
N VAL A 49 10.75 15.90 4.03
CA VAL A 49 11.29 16.44 2.76
C VAL A 49 10.39 17.50 2.13
N GLU A 50 9.05 17.38 2.19
CA GLU A 50 8.14 18.42 1.63
C GLU A 50 7.80 19.55 2.62
N LEU A 51 7.89 19.32 3.93
CA LEU A 51 7.65 20.39 4.92
C LEU A 51 8.68 21.53 4.84
N ILE A 52 9.81 21.28 4.16
CA ILE A 52 10.88 22.26 3.90
C ILE A 52 10.37 23.46 3.09
N ASP A 53 9.32 23.31 2.27
CA ASP A 53 8.86 24.38 1.37
C ASP A 53 7.92 25.40 2.05
N HIS A 54 7.38 25.10 3.25
CA HIS A 54 6.32 25.91 3.87
C HIS A 54 6.62 26.45 5.28
N LEU A 55 7.79 26.20 5.89
CA LEU A 55 8.11 26.67 7.25
C LEU A 55 9.48 27.38 7.40
N SER A 56 9.53 28.34 8.33
CA SER A 56 10.77 29.02 8.71
C SER A 56 11.73 28.08 9.47
N VAL A 57 13.02 28.08 9.11
CA VAL A 57 14.08 27.15 9.59
C VAL A 57 14.20 27.00 11.13
N GLY A 58 13.76 28.01 11.89
CA GLY A 58 13.84 28.01 13.35
C GLY A 58 12.84 27.07 14.04
N GLU A 59 11.57 27.11 13.63
CA GLU A 59 10.48 26.33 14.22
C GLU A 59 10.55 24.84 13.81
N LEU A 60 11.10 24.56 12.62
CA LEU A 60 11.35 23.22 12.11
C LEU A 60 12.26 22.38 13.03
N ARG A 61 13.31 22.98 13.63
CA ARG A 61 14.28 22.23 14.45
C ARG A 61 13.73 21.78 15.79
N GLU A 62 12.74 22.49 16.33
CA GLU A 62 12.09 22.16 17.60
C GLU A 62 11.02 21.09 17.40
N ALA A 63 10.11 21.29 16.44
CA ALA A 63 9.11 20.29 16.04
C ALA A 63 9.77 18.95 15.64
N TRP A 64 10.88 19.01 14.89
CA TRP A 64 11.62 17.81 14.48
C TRP A 64 12.27 17.04 15.64
N ARG A 65 12.74 17.75 16.66
CA ARG A 65 13.33 17.11 17.85
C ARG A 65 12.27 16.44 18.71
N ASP A 66 11.06 16.98 18.70
CA ASP A 66 9.91 16.43 19.43
C ASP A 66 9.33 15.21 18.70
N LEU A 67 9.14 15.27 17.38
CA LEU A 67 8.70 14.13 16.55
C LEU A 67 9.66 12.94 16.62
N ARG A 68 10.97 13.16 16.45
CA ARG A 68 11.98 12.08 16.54
C ARG A 68 12.05 11.42 17.92
N ARG A 69 11.52 12.07 18.96
CA ARG A 69 11.46 11.50 20.32
C ARG A 69 10.27 10.56 20.52
N GLU A 70 9.23 10.68 19.70
CA GLU A 70 7.98 9.93 19.78
C GLU A 70 7.78 8.96 18.61
N ALA A 71 8.56 9.11 17.53
CA ALA A 71 8.52 8.26 16.34
C ALA A 71 8.93 6.81 16.66
N PRO A 72 8.21 5.80 16.13
CA PRO A 72 8.56 4.40 16.29
C PRO A 72 9.95 4.12 15.73
N SER A 73 10.67 3.17 16.33
CA SER A 73 11.94 2.74 15.75
C SER A 73 11.70 2.06 14.41
N GLU A 74 12.71 2.03 13.54
CA GLU A 74 12.62 1.36 12.23
C GLU A 74 12.19 -0.11 12.36
N GLN A 75 12.63 -0.78 13.43
CA GLN A 75 12.22 -2.15 13.74
C GLN A 75 10.76 -2.26 14.19
N ASP A 76 10.24 -1.27 14.91
CA ASP A 76 8.83 -1.25 15.34
C ASP A 76 7.88 -0.93 14.18
N ALA A 77 8.30 -0.05 13.27
CA ALA A 77 7.58 0.26 12.04
C ALA A 77 7.50 -0.95 11.11
N GLU A 78 8.64 -1.63 10.88
CA GLU A 78 8.68 -2.84 10.07
C GLU A 78 7.80 -3.95 10.67
N ARG A 79 7.88 -4.17 11.99
CA ARG A 79 7.05 -5.16 12.68
C ARG A 79 5.56 -4.87 12.56
N THR A 80 5.18 -3.60 12.70
CA THR A 80 3.79 -3.16 12.55
C THR A 80 3.30 -3.41 11.12
N ALA A 81 4.11 -3.10 10.11
CA ALA A 81 3.78 -3.39 8.72
C ALA A 81 3.68 -4.90 8.44
N GLN A 82 4.56 -5.72 9.04
CA GLN A 82 4.49 -7.18 8.96
C GLN A 82 3.17 -7.71 9.56
N ASP A 83 2.76 -7.19 10.72
CA ASP A 83 1.51 -7.57 11.39
C ASP A 83 0.28 -7.18 10.54
N ARG A 84 0.27 -5.97 9.95
CA ARG A 84 -0.78 -5.48 9.03
C ARG A 84 -0.87 -6.34 7.76
N ALA A 85 0.27 -6.66 7.15
CA ALA A 85 0.33 -7.49 5.95
C ALA A 85 -0.16 -8.92 6.26
N ALA A 86 0.28 -9.50 7.37
CA ALA A 86 -0.14 -10.83 7.80
C ALA A 86 -1.65 -10.90 8.09
N ALA A 87 -2.21 -9.89 8.76
CA ALA A 87 -3.64 -9.79 9.00
C ALA A 87 -4.43 -9.67 7.68
N SER A 88 -3.98 -8.83 6.74
CA SER A 88 -4.59 -8.68 5.42
C SER A 88 -4.59 -9.99 4.62
N ALA A 89 -3.47 -10.70 4.61
CA ALA A 89 -3.36 -12.00 3.96
C ALA A 89 -4.26 -13.07 4.62
N ALA A 90 -4.43 -13.00 5.94
CA ALA A 90 -5.34 -13.88 6.66
C ALA A 90 -6.81 -13.64 6.26
N GLU A 91 -7.23 -12.39 6.07
CA GLU A 91 -8.58 -12.07 5.58
C GLU A 91 -8.82 -12.57 4.15
N ILE A 92 -7.84 -12.42 3.24
CA ILE A 92 -7.91 -12.98 1.89
C ILE A 92 -7.97 -14.51 1.92
N ALA A 93 -7.17 -15.14 2.79
CA ALA A 93 -7.17 -16.59 2.97
C ALA A 93 -8.51 -17.10 3.56
N ALA A 94 -9.12 -16.35 4.47
CA ALA A 94 -10.45 -16.65 5.01
C ALA A 94 -11.54 -16.59 3.94
N ALA A 95 -11.36 -15.75 2.91
CA ALA A 95 -12.21 -15.72 1.71
C ALA A 95 -11.87 -16.80 0.67
N GLY A 96 -10.94 -17.71 0.97
CA GLY A 96 -10.61 -18.87 0.15
C GLY A 96 -9.70 -18.55 -1.05
N ARG A 97 -8.84 -17.53 -0.93
CA ARG A 97 -7.83 -17.20 -1.96
C ARG A 97 -6.41 -17.33 -1.40
N ALA A 98 -5.45 -17.60 -2.28
CA ALA A 98 -4.05 -17.66 -1.90
C ALA A 98 -3.52 -16.23 -1.69
N ALA A 99 -2.86 -15.98 -0.56
CA ALA A 99 -2.28 -14.68 -0.25
C ALA A 99 -0.82 -14.84 0.23
N THR A 100 0.05 -13.98 -0.27
CA THR A 100 1.42 -13.78 0.21
C THR A 100 1.59 -12.33 0.65
N THR A 101 2.69 -12.02 1.36
CA THR A 101 2.91 -10.69 1.93
C THR A 101 4.31 -10.22 1.63
N LEU A 102 4.46 -8.90 1.44
CA LEU A 102 5.72 -8.21 1.29
C LEU A 102 5.63 -6.88 2.05
N VAL A 103 6.59 -6.64 2.95
CA VAL A 103 6.76 -5.30 3.53
C VAL A 103 7.73 -4.53 2.66
N THR A 104 7.34 -3.32 2.27
CA THR A 104 8.18 -2.43 1.45
C THR A 104 8.82 -1.37 2.32
N ASP A 105 9.78 -0.63 1.75
CA ASP A 105 10.20 0.65 2.31
C ASP A 105 9.02 1.65 2.33
N ASP A 106 9.24 2.81 2.96
CA ASP A 106 8.25 3.90 3.06
C ASP A 106 7.67 4.31 1.68
N ASP A 107 8.48 4.24 0.61
CA ASP A 107 8.02 4.38 -0.77
C ASP A 107 7.81 2.98 -1.38
N PRO A 108 6.55 2.54 -1.59
CA PRO A 108 6.26 1.20 -2.11
C PRO A 108 6.46 1.07 -3.61
N LEU A 109 6.56 2.18 -4.37
CA LEU A 109 6.58 2.18 -5.84
C LEU A 109 7.73 1.36 -6.43
N PRO A 110 8.98 1.48 -5.95
CA PRO A 110 10.08 0.66 -6.45
C PRO A 110 9.82 -0.85 -6.29
N ALA A 111 9.36 -1.28 -5.11
CA ALA A 111 9.07 -2.68 -4.84
C ALA A 111 7.89 -3.20 -5.68
N LEU A 112 6.84 -2.37 -5.83
CA LEU A 112 5.69 -2.67 -6.67
C LEU A 112 6.10 -2.84 -8.14
N ALA A 113 6.96 -1.97 -8.65
CA ALA A 113 7.44 -2.00 -10.02
C ALA A 113 8.37 -3.20 -10.28
N ASP A 114 9.24 -3.53 -9.34
CA ASP A 114 10.07 -4.75 -9.43
C ASP A 114 9.21 -6.00 -9.44
N ARG A 115 8.15 -6.03 -8.63
CA ARG A 115 7.24 -7.18 -8.58
C ARG A 115 6.41 -7.31 -9.85
N ALA A 116 5.94 -6.20 -10.41
CA ALA A 116 5.23 -6.18 -11.70
C ALA A 116 6.11 -6.69 -12.85
N ARG A 117 7.41 -6.33 -12.87
CA ARG A 117 8.37 -6.77 -13.91
C ARG A 117 8.70 -8.27 -13.85
N ALA A 118 8.43 -8.95 -12.74
CA ALA A 118 8.64 -10.40 -12.63
C ALA A 118 7.74 -11.22 -13.57
N GLY A 119 6.63 -10.63 -14.07
CA GLY A 119 5.86 -11.13 -15.20
C GLY A 119 4.70 -12.09 -14.89
N ASP A 120 4.47 -12.44 -13.63
CA ASP A 120 3.29 -13.21 -13.17
C ASP A 120 2.13 -12.32 -12.71
N VAL A 121 2.32 -11.01 -12.72
CA VAL A 121 1.35 -10.01 -12.26
C VAL A 121 0.49 -9.53 -13.42
N ARG A 122 -0.84 -9.54 -13.24
CA ARG A 122 -1.79 -9.07 -14.25
C ARG A 122 -2.28 -7.65 -14.01
N GLU A 123 -2.34 -7.22 -12.76
CA GLU A 123 -2.86 -5.92 -12.35
C GLU A 123 -2.38 -5.55 -10.94
N VAL A 124 -2.59 -4.29 -10.59
CA VAL A 124 -2.38 -3.76 -9.24
C VAL A 124 -3.68 -3.17 -8.71
N VAL A 125 -3.97 -3.48 -7.45
CA VAL A 125 -5.04 -2.85 -6.68
C VAL A 125 -4.40 -2.05 -5.55
N VAL A 126 -4.66 -0.76 -5.53
CA VAL A 126 -4.21 0.14 -4.46
C VAL A 126 -5.38 0.37 -3.52
N VAL A 127 -5.19 0.16 -2.22
CA VAL A 127 -6.22 0.32 -1.18
C VAL A 127 -5.75 1.36 -0.16
N THR A 128 -6.43 2.51 -0.11
CA THR A 128 -6.07 3.63 0.80
C THR A 128 -7.30 4.12 1.57
N TYR A 129 -7.12 4.93 2.60
CA TYR A 129 -8.25 5.57 3.27
C TYR A 129 -8.75 6.83 2.54
N PRO A 130 -10.04 7.21 2.69
CA PRO A 130 -10.54 8.48 2.18
C PRO A 130 -10.07 9.66 3.06
N HIS A 131 -9.05 10.40 2.63
CA HIS A 131 -8.57 11.58 3.37
C HIS A 131 -9.37 12.84 3.02
N ALA A 132 -9.91 13.53 4.04
CA ALA A 132 -10.83 14.64 3.84
C ALA A 132 -10.20 15.95 3.36
N LEU A 133 -8.90 16.22 3.59
CA LEU A 133 -8.14 17.37 3.07
C LEU A 133 -6.66 17.22 3.51
N GLU A 134 -5.73 17.58 2.62
CA GLU A 134 -4.32 17.93 2.90
C GLU A 134 -3.45 16.90 3.65
N ASP A 135 -3.17 15.75 3.05
CA ASP A 135 -1.97 14.94 3.35
C ASP A 135 -1.60 14.15 2.08
N THR A 136 -0.54 14.58 1.40
CA THR A 136 -0.31 14.35 -0.04
C THR A 136 0.59 13.15 -0.38
N PHE A 137 1.12 12.42 0.59
CA PHE A 137 2.17 11.43 0.30
C PHE A 137 1.65 10.02 -0.04
N HIS A 138 0.71 9.48 0.73
CA HIS A 138 0.09 8.17 0.44
C HIS A 138 -0.93 8.24 -0.71
N ARG A 139 -1.41 9.46 -1.00
CA ARG A 139 -2.56 9.71 -1.86
C ARG A 139 -2.32 9.44 -3.35
N ASP A 140 -1.07 9.48 -3.80
CA ASP A 140 -0.74 9.36 -5.22
C ASP A 140 -0.17 8.00 -5.62
N TRP A 141 -0.14 6.98 -4.76
CA TRP A 141 0.39 5.67 -5.15
C TRP A 141 -0.34 5.09 -6.37
N ALA A 142 -1.67 5.19 -6.43
CA ALA A 142 -2.43 4.75 -7.58
C ALA A 142 -2.07 5.55 -8.85
N SER A 143 -1.90 6.88 -8.73
CA SER A 143 -1.52 7.75 -9.85
C SER A 143 -0.11 7.43 -10.35
N ARG A 144 0.86 7.37 -9.44
CA ARG A 144 2.27 7.04 -9.73
C ARG A 144 2.42 5.63 -10.30
N ALA A 145 1.66 4.67 -9.78
CA ALA A 145 1.65 3.31 -10.31
C ALA A 145 1.07 3.27 -11.73
N ARG A 146 0.04 4.05 -12.05
CA ARG A 146 -0.50 4.16 -13.42
C ARG A 146 0.53 4.75 -14.39
N ASP A 147 1.35 5.69 -13.93
CA ASP A 147 2.38 6.33 -14.75
C ASP A 147 3.62 5.43 -14.93
N GLU A 148 3.99 4.65 -13.92
CA GLU A 148 5.20 3.83 -13.93
C GLU A 148 4.98 2.39 -14.45
N LEU A 149 3.80 1.82 -14.23
CA LEU A 149 3.51 0.42 -14.54
C LEU A 149 2.78 0.28 -15.88
N GLU A 150 3.17 -0.74 -16.64
CA GLU A 150 2.50 -1.13 -17.89
C GLU A 150 1.28 -2.05 -17.65
N LEU A 151 0.75 -2.07 -16.42
CA LEU A 151 -0.36 -2.92 -15.98
C LEU A 151 -1.58 -2.09 -15.57
N PRO A 152 -2.80 -2.66 -15.64
CA PRO A 152 -3.98 -2.03 -15.05
C PRO A 152 -3.77 -1.74 -13.56
N VAL A 153 -4.14 -0.52 -13.13
CA VAL A 153 -4.09 -0.10 -11.72
C VAL A 153 -5.46 0.41 -11.28
N LEU A 154 -6.06 -0.30 -10.34
CA LEU A 154 -7.33 0.04 -9.71
C LEU A 154 -7.07 0.70 -8.35
N HIS A 155 -7.94 1.65 -7.98
CA HIS A 155 -7.88 2.32 -6.69
C HIS A 155 -9.19 2.06 -5.92
N LEU A 156 -9.06 1.52 -4.72
CA LEU A 156 -10.15 1.25 -3.80
C LEU A 156 -9.96 2.08 -2.53
N TYR A 157 -11.07 2.57 -1.98
CA TYR A 157 -11.07 3.22 -0.68
C TYR A 157 -11.50 2.22 0.41
N SER A 158 -10.63 1.98 1.39
CA SER A 158 -10.91 1.04 2.48
C SER A 158 -12.18 1.43 3.23
N GLY A 159 -13.01 0.43 3.53
CA GLY A 159 -14.24 0.59 4.32
C GLY A 159 -15.37 1.33 3.59
N THR A 160 -15.19 1.67 2.31
CA THR A 160 -16.24 2.32 1.51
C THR A 160 -16.59 1.47 0.30
N SER A 161 -17.85 1.58 -0.17
CA SER A 161 -18.31 0.99 -1.42
C SER A 161 -18.04 1.88 -2.64
N GLU A 162 -17.20 2.91 -2.51
CA GLU A 162 -16.94 3.89 -3.57
C GLU A 162 -15.62 3.54 -4.27
N LEU A 163 -15.69 3.31 -5.60
CA LEU A 163 -14.54 3.10 -6.47
C LEU A 163 -14.08 4.47 -7.01
N GLY A 164 -12.76 4.76 -6.94
CA GLY A 164 -12.16 6.05 -7.33
C GLY A 164 -11.28 5.98 -8.57
#